data_AF-L5LHH1-F1
#
_entry.id   AF-L5LHH1-F1
#
_cell.length_a   1.000
_cell.length_b   1.000
_cell.length_c   1.000
_cell.angle_alpha   90.00
_cell.angle_beta   90.00
_cell.angle_gamma   90.00
#
_symmetry.space_group_name_H-M   'P 1'
#
loop_
_entity.id
_entity.type
_entity.pdbx_description
1 polymer ?
#
loop_
_entity_poly.entity_id
_entity_poly.type
_entity_poly.pdbx_seq_one_letter_code
_entity_poly.pdbx_strand_id
1 'polypeptide(L)'
;MLHLSVALEHRRRGLAKALVRTVLQFAAYQGYREVVLTTSMMQHAALALYQHFGFQITRQYFFTKSWALIAVPEFQLTYWLSSAQDSQAPWQREGK
;
A
#
# COMPACT_ATOMS: atom_id res chain seq x y z
N MET A 1 10.28 -13.18 2.35
CA MET A 1 9.57 -11.89 2.33
C MET A 1 10.38 -10.93 1.45
N LEU A 2 9.74 -10.16 0.58
CA LEU A 2 10.43 -9.15 -0.22
C LEU A 2 10.44 -7.82 0.55
N HIS A 3 11.53 -7.06 0.45
CA HIS A 3 11.68 -5.77 1.13
C HIS A 3 11.78 -4.64 0.12
N LEU A 4 11.07 -3.54 0.40
CA LEU A 4 11.20 -2.27 -0.32
C LEU A 4 11.99 -1.30 0.56
N SER A 5 13.21 -0.98 0.15
CA SER A 5 14.08 -0.04 0.86
C SER A 5 14.76 0.92 -0.10
N VAL A 6 15.01 2.14 0.37
CA VAL A 6 15.80 3.14 -0.34
C VAL A 6 16.87 3.63 0.63
N ALA A 7 18.13 3.50 0.21
CA ALA A 7 19.29 3.97 0.96
C ALA A 7 19.14 5.47 1.28
N LEU A 8 19.64 5.88 2.45
CA LEU A 8 19.37 7.21 3.02
C LEU A 8 19.79 8.34 2.07
N GLU A 9 20.97 8.19 1.47
CA GLU A 9 21.61 9.06 0.48
C GLU A 9 20.78 9.27 -0.80
N HIS A 10 19.84 8.37 -1.08
CA HIS A 10 18.97 8.40 -2.26
C HIS A 10 17.51 8.70 -1.94
N ARG A 11 17.16 8.97 -0.67
CA ARG A 11 15.80 9.37 -0.30
C ARG A 11 15.45 10.76 -0.83
N ARG A 12 14.15 11.10 -0.78
CA ARG A 12 13.58 12.38 -1.26
C ARG A 12 13.69 12.62 -2.77
N ARG A 13 14.16 11.64 -3.56
CA ARG A 13 14.22 11.68 -5.03
C ARG A 13 13.05 10.96 -5.72
N GLY A 14 12.02 10.57 -4.96
CA GLY A 14 10.85 9.87 -5.51
C GLY A 14 11.04 8.37 -5.78
N LEU A 15 12.21 7.79 -5.51
CA LEU A 15 12.49 6.37 -5.78
C LEU A 15 11.48 5.41 -5.12
N ALA A 16 11.16 5.62 -3.85
CA ALA A 16 10.18 4.77 -3.16
C ALA A 16 8.79 4.86 -3.80
N LYS A 17 8.38 6.05 -4.28
CA LYS A 17 7.12 6.22 -5.04
C LYS A 17 7.16 5.46 -6.36
N ALA A 18 8.29 5.52 -7.07
CA ALA A 18 8.47 4.77 -8.32
C ALA A 18 8.38 3.26 -8.07
N LEU A 19 9.08 2.75 -7.05
CA LEU A 19 9.05 1.33 -6.69
C LEU A 19 7.63 0.86 -6.34
N VAL A 20 6.89 1.60 -5.49
CA VAL A 20 5.50 1.26 -5.15
C VAL A 20 4.61 1.25 -6.38
N ARG A 21 4.72 2.27 -7.26
CA ARG A 21 3.95 2.30 -8.52
C ARG A 21 4.25 1.09 -9.39
N THR A 22 5.52 0.72 -9.55
CA THR A 22 5.91 -0.44 -10.36
C THR A 22 5.31 -1.73 -9.81
N VAL A 23 5.33 -1.92 -8.48
CA VAL A 23 4.71 -3.11 -7.85
C VAL A 23 3.20 -3.13 -8.06
N LEU A 24 2.51 -2.01 -7.88
CA LEU A 24 1.05 -1.93 -8.09
C LEU A 24 0.68 -2.16 -9.56
N GLN A 25 1.43 -1.58 -10.50
CA GLN A 25 1.23 -1.79 -11.94
C GLN A 25 1.49 -3.24 -12.34
N PHE A 26 2.58 -3.83 -11.84
CA PHE A 26 2.85 -5.25 -12.04
C PHE A 26 1.69 -6.09 -11.52
N ALA A 27 1.22 -5.82 -10.31
CA ALA A 27 0.15 -6.60 -9.71
C ALA A 27 -1.18 -6.47 -10.46
N ALA A 28 -1.52 -5.27 -10.92
CA ALA A 28 -2.67 -5.03 -11.80
C ALA A 28 -2.55 -5.82 -13.11
N TYR A 29 -1.38 -5.74 -13.76
CA TYR A 29 -1.13 -6.42 -15.03
C TYR A 29 -1.20 -7.95 -14.91
N GLN A 30 -0.76 -8.50 -13.79
CA GLN A 30 -0.87 -9.94 -13.50
C GLN A 30 -2.28 -10.36 -13.05
N GLY A 31 -3.24 -9.44 -12.91
CA GLY A 31 -4.60 -9.73 -12.46
C GLY A 31 -4.72 -10.07 -10.97
N TYR A 32 -3.77 -9.66 -10.13
CA TYR A 32 -3.92 -9.79 -8.68
C TYR A 32 -5.01 -8.85 -8.16
N ARG A 33 -5.69 -9.29 -7.10
CA ARG A 33 -6.78 -8.52 -6.47
C ARG A 33 -6.29 -7.58 -5.36
N GLU A 34 -5.15 -7.90 -4.76
CA GLU A 34 -4.60 -7.09 -3.68
C GLU A 34 -3.08 -7.21 -3.58
N VAL A 35 -2.48 -6.20 -2.97
CA VAL A 35 -1.07 -6.18 -2.55
C VAL A 35 -1.05 -5.99 -1.05
N VAL A 36 -0.39 -6.90 -0.34
CA VAL A 36 -0.26 -6.89 1.12
C VAL A 36 1.20 -6.64 1.50
N LEU A 37 1.42 -5.76 2.48
CA LEU A 37 2.73 -5.50 3.04
C LEU A 37 2.66 -5.33 4.56
N THR A 38 3.83 -5.41 5.18
CA THR A 38 3.99 -5.25 6.62
C THR A 38 4.99 -4.13 6.91
N THR A 39 4.67 -3.24 7.85
CA THR A 39 5.56 -2.16 8.30
C THR A 39 5.36 -1.88 9.79
N SER A 40 6.37 -1.36 10.49
CA SER A 40 6.24 -0.97 11.89
C SER A 40 5.92 0.51 12.07
N MET A 41 5.37 0.86 13.24
CA MET A 41 5.12 2.26 13.62
C MET A 41 6.38 3.14 13.55
N MET A 42 7.57 2.57 13.72
CA MET A 42 8.82 3.33 13.64
C MET A 42 9.09 3.86 12.23
N GLN A 43 8.55 3.21 11.19
CA GLN A 43 8.80 3.55 9.78
C GLN A 43 7.81 4.61 9.26
N HIS A 44 7.66 5.72 9.98
CA HIS A 44 6.71 6.80 9.69
C HIS A 44 6.67 7.24 8.22
N ALA A 45 7.84 7.42 7.59
CA ALA A 45 7.93 7.82 6.18
C ALA A 45 7.37 6.76 5.22
N ALA A 46 7.53 5.48 5.54
CA ALA A 46 6.96 4.38 4.75
C ALA A 46 5.45 4.28 4.98
N LEU A 47 4.98 4.41 6.23
CA LEU A 47 3.54 4.40 6.52
C LEU A 47 2.80 5.52 5.77
N ALA A 48 3.32 6.75 5.84
CA ALA A 48 2.78 7.88 5.11
C ALA A 48 2.82 7.69 3.59
N LEU A 49 3.91 7.08 3.07
CA LEU A 49 4.02 6.75 1.65
C LEU A 49 2.93 5.75 1.23
N TYR A 50 2.75 4.65 1.97
CA TYR A 50 1.77 3.63 1.62
C TYR A 50 0.34 4.15 1.72
N GLN A 51 0.01 4.90 2.78
CA GLN A 51 -1.29 5.55 2.93
C GLN A 51 -1.56 6.54 1.78
N HIS A 52 -0.56 7.31 1.35
CA HIS A 52 -0.68 8.20 0.20
C HIS A 52 -1.00 7.46 -1.11
N PHE A 53 -0.55 6.22 -1.26
CA PHE A 53 -0.89 5.37 -2.39
C PHE A 53 -2.26 4.69 -2.27
N GLY A 54 -2.95 4.82 -1.14
CA GLY A 54 -4.26 4.21 -0.89
C GLY A 54 -4.22 2.86 -0.18
N PHE A 55 -3.07 2.46 0.36
CA PHE A 55 -3.02 1.29 1.25
C PHE A 55 -3.77 1.61 2.55
N GLN A 56 -4.53 0.64 3.04
CA GLN A 56 -5.26 0.73 4.30
C GLN A 56 -4.67 -0.24 5.33
N ILE A 57 -4.63 0.17 6.60
CA ILE A 57 -4.23 -0.72 7.69
C ILE A 57 -5.36 -1.74 7.90
N THR A 58 -5.07 -3.02 7.67
CA THR A 58 -6.04 -4.11 7.83
C THR A 58 -5.82 -4.91 9.10
N ARG A 59 -4.59 -4.94 9.61
CA ARG A 59 -4.28 -5.55 10.91
C ARG A 59 -3.22 -4.75 11.63
N GLN A 60 -3.30 -4.80 12.96
CA GLN A 60 -2.27 -4.30 13.87
C GLN A 60 -1.97 -5.40 14.87
N TYR A 61 -0.69 -5.70 15.08
CA TYR A 61 -0.25 -6.73 16.02
C TYR A 61 1.14 -6.42 16.55
N PHE A 62 1.56 -7.12 17.60
CA PHE A 62 2.94 -7.06 18.10
C PHE A 62 3.66 -8.32 17.66
N PHE A 63 4.78 -8.16 16.92
CA PHE A 63 5.57 -9.30 16.45
C PHE A 63 6.10 -10.16 17.61
N THR A 64 6.45 -9.53 18.73
CA THR A 64 6.87 -10.21 19.96
C THR A 64 6.37 -9.49 21.22
N LYS A 65 6.44 -10.18 22.38
CA LYS A 65 6.17 -9.57 23.70
C LYS A 65 7.07 -8.36 24.00
N SER A 66 8.34 -8.39 23.56
CA SER A 66 9.26 -7.26 23.77
C SER A 66 8.81 -6.01 23.03
N TRP A 67 8.26 -6.14 21.81
CA TRP A 67 7.69 -5.03 21.06
C TRP A 67 6.41 -4.49 21.68
N ALA A 68 5.60 -5.36 22.30
CA ALA A 68 4.44 -4.95 23.08
C ALA A 68 4.83 -4.10 24.30
N LEU A 69 5.93 -4.45 24.99
CA LEU A 69 6.41 -3.69 26.15
C LEU A 69 6.82 -2.25 25.80
N ILE A 70 7.36 -2.04 24.60
CA ILE A 70 7.75 -0.70 24.11
C ILE A 70 6.66 -0.03 23.27
N ALA A 71 5.45 -0.62 23.21
CA ALA A 71 4.30 -0.11 22.46
C ALA A 71 4.60 0.21 20.98
N VAL A 72 5.46 -0.58 20.33
CA VAL A 72 5.75 -0.45 18.90
C VAL A 72 4.98 -1.55 18.16
N PRO A 73 3.80 -1.27 17.58
CA PRO A 73 3.08 -2.26 16.81
C PRO A 73 3.67 -2.42 15.41
N GLU A 74 3.38 -3.57 14.83
CA GLU A 74 3.49 -3.86 13.41
C GLU A 74 2.11 -3.74 12.75
N PHE A 75 2.09 -3.20 11.54
CA PHE A 75 0.90 -2.97 10.75
C PHE A 75 0.96 -3.81 9.48
N GLN A 76 -0.12 -4.54 9.23
CA GLN A 76 -0.39 -5.09 7.91
C GLN A 76 -1.20 -4.06 7.13
N LEU A 77 -0.71 -3.71 5.94
CA LEU A 77 -1.38 -2.80 5.02
C LEU A 77 -1.78 -3.54 3.75
N THR A 78 -3.00 -3.30 3.30
CA THR A 78 -3.55 -3.89 2.08
C THR A 78 -3.95 -2.79 1.10
N TYR A 79 -3.58 -2.98 -0.17
CA TYR A 79 -4.07 -2.21 -1.30
C TYR A 79 -4.91 -3.12 -2.18
N TRP A 80 -6.19 -2.80 -2.37
CA TRP A 80 -7.07 -3.53 -3.27
C TRP A 80 -6.99 -2.95 -4.67
N LEU A 81 -6.62 -3.80 -5.62
CA LEU A 81 -6.61 -3.49 -7.04
C LEU A 81 -8.04 -3.64 -7.52
N SER A 82 -8.74 -2.52 -7.68
CA SER A 82 -10.10 -2.55 -8.23
C SER A 82 -10.04 -3.19 -9.62
N SER A 83 -10.80 -4.26 -9.81
CA SER A 83 -10.82 -5.05 -11.04
C SER A 83 -11.47 -4.22 -12.15
N ALA A 84 -10.66 -3.43 -12.86
CA ALA A 84 -11.06 -2.56 -13.95
C ALA A 84 -12.05 -1.45 -13.54
N GLN A 85 -12.11 -0.39 -14.34
CA GLN A 85 -13.18 0.58 -14.28
C GLN A 85 -14.54 -0.15 -14.22
N ASP A 86 -15.29 0.05 -13.13
CA ASP A 86 -16.73 0.02 -13.20
C ASP A 86 -17.12 1.02 -14.28
N SER A 87 -17.54 0.46 -15.41
CA SER A 87 -17.99 1.16 -16.59
C SER A 87 -19.32 1.81 -16.28
N GLN A 88 -19.33 2.96 -15.60
CA GLN A 88 -20.49 3.86 -15.63
C GLN A 88 -20.36 4.78 -16.85
N ALA A 89 -20.78 4.26 -18.00
CA ALA A 89 -21.20 5.07 -19.12
C ALA A 89 -22.59 5.69 -18.79
N PRO A 90 -22.76 7.02 -18.78
CA PRO A 90 -24.07 7.63 -18.61
C PRO A 90 -24.73 7.76 -19.99
N TRP A 91 -25.29 6.66 -20.51
CA TRP A 91 -26.24 6.73 -21.63
C TRP A 91 -27.52 5.96 -21.29
N GLN A 92 -28.46 6.64 -20.65
CA GLN A 92 -29.91 6.36 -20.65
C GLN A 92 -30.60 7.74 -20.70
N ARG A 93 -30.77 8.29 -21.89
CA ARG A 93 -32.01 8.30 -22.70
C ARG A 93 -33.10 9.24 -22.15
N GLU A 94 -33.17 10.37 -22.83
CA GLU A 94 -34.37 11.11 -23.26
C GLU A 94 -35.65 10.26 -23.35
N GLY A 95 -36.77 10.83 -22.87
CA GLY A 95 -38.09 10.23 -22.99
C GLY A 95 -39.15 10.83 -22.06
N LYS A 96 -39.59 12.06 -22.33
CA LYS A 96 -41.00 12.45 -22.23
C LYS A 96 -41.30 13.71 -23.02
#